data_AF-A0A316Z290-F1
#
_entry.id   AF-A0A316Z290-F1
#
_cell.length_a   1.000
_cell.length_b   1.000
_cell.length_c   1.000
_cell.angle_alpha   90.00
_cell.angle_beta   90.00
_cell.angle_gamma   90.00
#
_symmetry.space_group_name_H-M   'P 1'
#
loop_
_entity.id
_entity.type
_entity.pdbx_description
1 polymer ?
#
loop_
_entity_poly.entity_id
_entity_poly.type
_entity_poly.pdbx_seq_one_letter_code
_entity_poly.pdbx_strand_id
1 'polypeptide(L)'
;MSSKTATRDAATKQLRALTNATAADATRLLKAAGWRLDAAIDAFYQDADAGRRAEAAQGDSKEEKEKKRRLEKVFEEFAEDDPQEIGISGAIALCSSLEISPEDVVMLPLSFYLRSPSMGHFSRSGFVDGWRELGADSLESMKEALPPLLEDLRGDRPVKGKLAGEGKGGLFARVYEWCYAYARDEGQKSLSLETALAFWRLLMPYSPTWGPESFTERQLDMWEKFLTTQTGGRAISRDTWTLQFLEFTREIDPDFKSHDFDGERRARCRNTASTADSCTPSAAWPSVIDDFVTWAQEQPAEAMDTD
;
A
#
# COMPACT_ATOMS: atom_id res chain seq x y z
N MET A 1 -14.59 -16.82 -55.05
CA MET A 1 -14.44 -17.27 -53.64
C MET A 1 -14.41 -16.12 -52.61
N SER A 2 -14.81 -14.89 -52.96
CA SER A 2 -14.54 -13.69 -52.13
C SER A 2 -15.64 -13.34 -51.10
N SER A 3 -16.90 -13.67 -51.37
CA SER A 3 -18.04 -13.19 -50.54
C SER A 3 -18.14 -13.84 -49.15
N LYS A 4 -17.91 -15.15 -49.03
CA LYS A 4 -18.03 -15.87 -47.75
C LYS A 4 -16.96 -15.45 -46.74
N THR A 5 -15.77 -15.10 -47.19
CA THR A 5 -14.66 -14.68 -46.32
C THR A 5 -14.91 -13.29 -45.75
N ALA A 6 -15.44 -12.37 -46.55
CA ALA A 6 -15.83 -11.03 -46.09
C ALA A 6 -16.94 -11.05 -45.03
N THR A 7 -17.94 -11.94 -45.19
CA THR A 7 -19.02 -12.11 -44.20
C THR A 7 -18.49 -12.66 -42.88
N ARG A 8 -17.50 -13.56 -42.94
CA ARG A 8 -16.84 -14.15 -41.77
C ARG A 8 -16.01 -13.13 -41.00
N ASP A 9 -15.28 -12.27 -41.71
CA ASP A 9 -14.51 -11.19 -41.10
C ASP A 9 -15.43 -10.14 -40.44
N ALA A 10 -16.55 -9.81 -41.08
CA ALA A 10 -17.56 -8.91 -40.51
C ALA A 10 -18.16 -9.47 -39.22
N ALA A 11 -18.55 -10.75 -39.20
CA ALA A 11 -19.09 -11.41 -38.01
C ALA A 11 -18.06 -11.45 -36.86
N THR A 12 -16.79 -11.67 -37.19
CA THR A 12 -15.69 -11.67 -36.21
C THR A 12 -15.50 -10.28 -35.61
N LYS A 13 -15.55 -9.22 -36.41
CA LYS A 13 -15.49 -7.84 -35.92
C LYS A 13 -16.68 -7.49 -35.02
N GLN A 14 -17.90 -7.89 -35.40
CA GLN A 14 -19.10 -7.64 -34.61
C GLN A 14 -19.09 -8.37 -33.26
N LEU A 15 -18.69 -9.65 -33.24
CA LEU A 15 -18.57 -10.39 -31.98
C LEU A 15 -17.58 -9.72 -31.04
N ARG A 16 -16.39 -9.37 -31.56
CA ARG A 16 -15.36 -8.69 -30.77
C ARG A 16 -15.82 -7.33 -30.23
N ALA A 17 -16.63 -6.60 -30.99
CA ALA A 17 -17.18 -5.32 -30.55
C ALA A 17 -18.21 -5.49 -29.40
N LEU A 18 -18.91 -6.62 -29.34
CA LEU A 18 -19.94 -6.88 -28.32
C LEU A 18 -19.39 -7.57 -27.07
N THR A 19 -18.42 -8.48 -27.22
CA THR A 19 -17.94 -9.33 -26.13
C THR A 19 -16.49 -9.04 -25.70
N ASN A 20 -15.78 -8.15 -26.39
CA ASN A 20 -14.34 -7.90 -26.21
C ASN A 20 -13.45 -9.14 -26.35
N ALA A 21 -13.96 -10.21 -26.95
CA ALA A 21 -13.19 -11.43 -27.18
C ALA A 21 -11.90 -11.18 -27.98
N THR A 22 -10.86 -11.98 -27.70
CA THR A 22 -9.65 -11.98 -28.50
C THR A 22 -9.97 -12.40 -29.94
N ALA A 23 -9.16 -11.97 -30.93
CA ALA A 23 -9.40 -12.34 -32.32
C ALA A 23 -9.39 -13.87 -32.54
N ALA A 24 -8.56 -14.59 -31.76
CA ALA A 24 -8.48 -16.04 -31.77
C ALA A 24 -9.74 -16.69 -31.19
N ASP A 25 -10.20 -16.23 -30.01
CA ASP A 25 -11.42 -16.75 -29.37
C ASP A 25 -12.67 -16.44 -30.18
N ALA A 26 -12.77 -15.22 -30.74
CA ALA A 26 -13.90 -14.84 -31.57
C ALA A 26 -14.03 -15.73 -32.81
N THR A 27 -12.91 -16.06 -33.45
CA THR A 27 -12.89 -16.96 -34.61
C THR A 27 -13.23 -18.40 -34.21
N ARG A 28 -12.75 -18.87 -33.05
CA ARG A 28 -13.04 -20.22 -32.52
C ARG A 28 -14.53 -20.37 -32.20
N LEU A 29 -15.11 -19.41 -31.48
CA LEU A 29 -16.51 -19.41 -31.06
C LEU A 29 -17.46 -19.30 -32.26
N LEU A 30 -17.18 -18.41 -33.21
CA LEU A 30 -17.97 -18.32 -34.45
C LEU A 30 -17.88 -19.58 -35.30
N LYS A 31 -16.73 -20.26 -35.36
CA LYS A 31 -16.61 -21.56 -36.06
C LYS A 31 -17.47 -22.63 -35.38
N ALA A 32 -17.44 -22.72 -34.05
CA ALA A 32 -18.24 -23.67 -33.28
C ALA A 32 -19.75 -23.41 -33.42
N ALA A 33 -20.15 -22.13 -33.47
CA ALA A 33 -21.54 -21.69 -33.61
C ALA A 33 -22.06 -21.69 -35.07
N GLY A 34 -21.28 -22.22 -36.04
CA GLY A 34 -21.68 -22.24 -37.45
C GLY A 34 -21.82 -20.83 -38.08
N TRP A 35 -21.02 -19.87 -37.61
CA TRP A 35 -21.04 -18.46 -38.01
C TRP A 35 -22.32 -17.68 -37.67
N ARG A 36 -23.07 -18.15 -36.67
CA ARG A 36 -24.22 -17.43 -36.10
C ARG A 36 -23.74 -16.56 -34.94
N LEU A 37 -23.99 -15.24 -35.03
CA LEU A 37 -23.50 -14.27 -34.07
C LEU A 37 -24.09 -14.51 -32.67
N ASP A 38 -25.42 -14.62 -32.56
CA ASP A 38 -26.11 -14.77 -31.26
C ASP A 38 -25.65 -16.01 -30.48
N ALA A 39 -25.54 -17.15 -31.17
CA ALA A 39 -25.06 -18.38 -30.57
C ALA A 39 -23.57 -18.32 -30.16
N ALA A 40 -22.76 -17.52 -30.85
CA ALA A 40 -21.36 -17.29 -30.48
C ALA A 40 -21.22 -16.34 -29.28
N ILE A 41 -22.15 -15.40 -29.09
CA ILE A 41 -22.22 -14.54 -27.90
C ILE A 41 -22.60 -15.37 -26.69
N ASP A 42 -23.63 -16.21 -26.79
CA ASP A 42 -24.02 -17.11 -25.69
C ASP A 42 -22.88 -18.08 -25.32
N ALA A 43 -22.20 -18.65 -26.33
CA ALA A 43 -21.04 -19.51 -26.12
C ALA A 43 -19.86 -18.78 -25.47
N PHE A 44 -19.68 -17.48 -25.73
CA PHE A 44 -18.65 -16.68 -25.08
C PHE A 44 -18.93 -16.54 -23.58
N TYR A 45 -20.17 -16.21 -23.20
CA TYR A 45 -20.54 -16.05 -21.79
C TYR A 45 -20.56 -17.37 -21.01
N GLN A 46 -20.67 -18.50 -21.72
CA GLN A 46 -20.52 -19.84 -21.14
C GLN A 46 -19.05 -20.30 -21.02
N ASP A 47 -18.11 -19.63 -21.71
CA ASP A 47 -16.67 -19.96 -21.71
C ASP A 47 -15.91 -19.00 -20.78
N ALA A 48 -15.76 -19.41 -19.51
CA ALA A 48 -15.06 -18.63 -18.48
C ALA A 48 -13.57 -18.38 -18.79
N ASP A 49 -12.94 -19.18 -19.68
CA ASP A 49 -11.58 -18.93 -20.14
C ASP A 49 -11.53 -17.85 -21.23
N ALA A 50 -12.53 -17.82 -22.13
CA ALA A 50 -12.66 -16.76 -23.13
C ALA A 50 -12.92 -15.39 -22.48
N GLY A 51 -13.75 -15.34 -21.43
CA GLY A 51 -13.96 -14.14 -20.63
C GLY A 51 -12.67 -13.62 -19.98
N ARG A 52 -11.93 -14.48 -19.27
CA ARG A 52 -10.65 -14.11 -18.66
C ARG A 52 -9.61 -13.65 -19.68
N ARG A 53 -9.55 -14.29 -20.86
CA ARG A 53 -8.65 -13.86 -21.95
C ARG A 53 -9.09 -12.53 -22.59
N ALA A 54 -10.38 -12.26 -22.65
CA ALA A 54 -10.91 -10.97 -23.12
C ALA A 54 -10.54 -9.83 -22.17
N GLU A 55 -10.68 -10.03 -20.86
CA GLU A 55 -10.26 -9.09 -19.82
C GLU A 55 -8.74 -8.85 -19.86
N ALA A 56 -7.94 -9.92 -19.99
CA ALA A 56 -6.49 -9.80 -20.14
C ALA A 56 -6.07 -9.07 -21.44
N ALA A 57 -6.82 -9.24 -22.54
CA ALA A 57 -6.56 -8.57 -23.80
C ALA A 57 -7.02 -7.10 -23.82
N GLN A 58 -8.00 -6.71 -22.99
CA GLN A 58 -8.32 -5.29 -22.77
C GLN A 58 -7.20 -4.56 -22.04
N GLY A 59 -6.46 -5.24 -21.17
CA GLY A 59 -5.22 -4.72 -20.57
C GLY A 59 -4.07 -4.52 -21.57
N ASP A 60 -4.19 -5.02 -22.81
CA ASP A 60 -3.18 -4.97 -23.87
C ASP A 60 -3.54 -3.98 -25.00
N SER A 61 -4.39 -3.00 -24.69
CA SER A 61 -4.79 -1.94 -25.63
C SER A 61 -3.55 -1.19 -26.15
N LYS A 62 -3.62 -0.67 -27.38
CA LYS A 62 -2.53 0.11 -27.97
C LYS A 62 -2.13 1.28 -27.06
N GLU A 63 -3.11 1.86 -26.38
CA GLU A 63 -2.93 2.95 -25.41
C GLU A 63 -2.15 2.50 -24.17
N GLU A 64 -2.46 1.35 -23.58
CA GLU A 64 -1.72 0.80 -22.44
C GLU A 64 -0.26 0.48 -22.79
N LYS A 65 0.00 -0.03 -24.00
CA LYS A 65 1.38 -0.22 -24.49
C LYS A 65 2.11 1.11 -24.65
N GLU A 66 1.41 2.16 -25.04
CA GLU A 66 1.98 3.49 -25.19
C GLU A 66 2.28 4.13 -23.83
N LYS A 67 1.37 4.02 -22.87
CA LYS A 67 1.58 4.42 -21.47
C LYS A 67 2.78 3.72 -20.86
N LYS A 68 2.86 2.39 -21.03
CA LYS A 68 4.00 1.60 -20.57
C LYS A 68 5.32 2.10 -21.18
N ARG A 69 5.33 2.38 -22.48
CA ARG A 69 6.51 2.93 -23.17
C ARG A 69 6.91 4.32 -22.66
N ARG A 70 5.93 5.19 -22.37
CA ARG A 70 6.20 6.50 -21.76
C ARG A 70 6.84 6.34 -20.39
N LEU A 71 6.28 5.47 -19.54
CA LEU A 71 6.83 5.16 -18.22
C LEU A 71 8.25 4.57 -18.29
N GLU A 72 8.50 3.64 -19.22
CA GLU A 72 9.83 3.08 -19.45
C GLU A 72 10.83 4.16 -19.86
N LYS A 73 10.41 5.12 -20.69
CA LYS A 73 11.27 6.25 -21.10
C LYS A 73 11.59 7.17 -19.91
N VAL A 74 10.59 7.49 -19.08
CA VAL A 74 10.83 8.27 -17.85
C VAL A 74 11.80 7.53 -16.94
N PHE A 75 11.64 6.21 -16.76
CA PHE A 75 12.58 5.41 -15.97
C PHE A 75 14.02 5.49 -16.50
N GLU A 76 14.20 5.38 -17.81
CA GLU A 76 15.52 5.46 -18.46
C GLU A 76 16.20 6.82 -18.29
N GLU A 77 15.46 7.90 -18.03
CA GLU A 77 16.03 9.22 -17.75
C GLU A 77 16.68 9.31 -16.35
N PHE A 78 16.25 8.46 -15.41
CA PHE A 78 16.75 8.44 -14.03
C PHE A 78 17.59 7.20 -13.69
N ALA A 79 17.62 6.20 -14.57
CA ALA A 79 18.47 5.03 -14.41
C ALA A 79 19.95 5.44 -14.47
N GLU A 80 20.76 4.88 -13.58
CA GLU A 80 22.19 5.18 -13.48
C GLU A 80 23.01 4.11 -14.22
N ASP A 81 24.00 3.51 -13.57
CA ASP A 81 24.89 2.50 -14.16
C ASP A 81 24.15 1.20 -14.54
N ASP A 82 23.09 0.84 -13.80
CA ASP A 82 22.23 -0.31 -14.10
C ASP A 82 20.92 0.13 -14.80
N PRO A 83 20.69 -0.26 -16.06
CA PRO A 83 19.44 0.06 -16.79
C PRO A 83 18.16 -0.57 -16.22
N GLN A 84 18.28 -1.43 -15.20
CA GLN A 84 17.15 -2.07 -14.52
C GLN A 84 16.83 -1.46 -13.15
N GLU A 85 17.65 -0.53 -12.67
CA GLU A 85 17.53 0.04 -11.34
C GLU A 85 17.80 1.55 -11.32
N ILE A 86 16.96 2.28 -10.58
CA ILE A 86 17.25 3.65 -10.18
C ILE A 86 17.86 3.57 -8.79
N GLY A 87 19.11 3.98 -8.65
CA GLY A 87 19.80 4.08 -7.37
C GLY A 87 19.51 5.40 -6.66
N ILE A 88 20.28 5.69 -5.59
CA ILE A 88 20.02 6.84 -4.71
C ILE A 88 20.11 8.17 -5.48
N SER A 89 21.12 8.35 -6.33
CA SER A 89 21.28 9.62 -7.06
C SER A 89 20.15 9.80 -8.08
N GLY A 90 19.76 8.72 -8.77
CA GLY A 90 18.62 8.73 -9.67
C GLY A 90 17.30 9.02 -8.95
N ALA A 91 17.11 8.46 -7.75
CA ALA A 91 15.94 8.72 -6.90
C ALA A 91 15.88 10.19 -6.45
N ILE A 92 17.01 10.79 -6.07
CA ILE A 92 17.08 12.22 -5.72
C ILE A 92 16.76 13.10 -6.93
N ALA A 93 17.26 12.74 -8.12
CA ALA A 93 16.96 13.45 -9.37
C ALA A 93 15.47 13.34 -9.74
N LEU A 94 14.85 12.18 -9.52
CA LEU A 94 13.41 11.97 -9.67
C LEU A 94 12.63 12.85 -8.70
N CYS A 95 12.96 12.85 -7.40
CA CYS A 95 12.31 13.72 -6.40
C CYS A 95 12.42 15.20 -6.79
N SER A 96 13.58 15.63 -7.26
CA SER A 96 13.80 16.99 -7.75
C SER A 96 12.92 17.30 -8.96
N SER A 97 12.77 16.35 -9.88
CA SER A 97 11.92 16.49 -11.07
C SER A 97 10.44 16.51 -10.70
N LEU A 98 10.04 15.81 -9.64
CA LEU A 98 8.69 15.79 -9.07
C LEU A 98 8.41 16.95 -8.09
N GLU A 99 9.40 17.82 -7.83
CA GLU A 99 9.29 18.96 -6.91
C GLU A 99 8.94 18.56 -5.46
N ILE A 100 9.47 17.41 -5.01
CA ILE A 100 9.30 16.91 -3.63
C ILE A 100 10.65 16.71 -2.95
N SER A 101 10.64 16.76 -1.62
CA SER A 101 11.81 16.38 -0.82
C SER A 101 11.94 14.85 -0.78
N PRO A 102 13.16 14.27 -0.86
CA PRO A 102 13.39 12.85 -0.61
C PRO A 102 12.94 12.39 0.78
N GLU A 103 12.84 13.32 1.74
CA GLU A 103 12.41 13.07 3.12
C GLU A 103 10.91 13.31 3.33
N ASP A 104 10.17 13.68 2.27
CA ASP A 104 8.73 13.90 2.35
C ASP A 104 8.01 12.57 2.62
N VAL A 105 6.99 12.60 3.48
CA VAL A 105 6.18 11.43 3.82
C VAL A 105 5.55 10.79 2.58
N VAL A 106 5.28 11.57 1.51
CA VAL A 106 4.68 11.07 0.26
C VAL A 106 5.58 10.03 -0.43
N MET A 107 6.89 10.03 -0.14
CA MET A 107 7.80 9.00 -0.63
C MET A 107 7.46 7.61 -0.10
N LEU A 108 6.85 7.49 1.08
CA LEU A 108 6.49 6.19 1.65
C LEU A 108 5.36 5.47 0.90
N PRO A 109 4.16 6.06 0.72
CA PRO A 109 3.14 5.44 -0.10
C PRO A 109 3.59 5.31 -1.56
N LEU A 110 4.40 6.24 -2.08
CA LEU A 110 4.93 6.12 -3.43
C LEU A 110 5.83 4.88 -3.56
N SER A 111 6.85 4.75 -2.71
CA SER A 111 7.76 3.60 -2.69
C SER A 111 7.01 2.28 -2.44
N PHE A 112 5.93 2.30 -1.66
CA PHE A 112 5.03 1.15 -1.49
C PHE A 112 4.37 0.73 -2.80
N TYR A 113 3.74 1.66 -3.55
CA TYR A 113 3.14 1.35 -4.85
C TYR A 113 4.17 0.91 -5.89
N LEU A 114 5.36 1.52 -5.84
CA LEU A 114 6.48 1.19 -6.71
C LEU A 114 7.21 -0.10 -6.30
N ARG A 115 6.80 -0.76 -5.20
CA ARG A 115 7.41 -2.00 -4.68
C ARG A 115 8.93 -1.86 -4.54
N SER A 116 9.35 -0.72 -4.02
CA SER A 116 10.76 -0.41 -3.80
C SER A 116 11.37 -1.43 -2.83
N PRO A 117 12.53 -2.03 -3.15
CA PRO A 117 13.18 -3.01 -2.28
C PRO A 117 13.77 -2.36 -1.01
N SER A 118 14.29 -1.15 -1.14
CA SER A 118 15.02 -0.43 -0.09
C SER A 118 15.05 1.08 -0.40
N MET A 119 15.43 1.88 0.59
CA MET A 119 15.38 3.33 0.49
C MET A 119 16.26 3.88 -0.64
N GLY A 120 15.64 4.68 -1.53
CA GLY A 120 16.32 5.28 -2.67
C GLY A 120 16.64 4.29 -3.79
N HIS A 121 16.03 3.10 -3.80
CA HIS A 121 16.22 2.13 -4.88
C HIS A 121 14.87 1.79 -5.52
N PHE A 122 14.80 1.79 -6.85
CA PHE A 122 13.59 1.42 -7.58
C PHE A 122 13.90 0.48 -8.74
N SER A 123 13.24 -0.68 -8.76
CA SER A 123 13.33 -1.57 -9.91
C SER A 123 12.48 -1.06 -11.07
N ARG A 124 12.93 -1.32 -12.30
CA ARG A 124 12.18 -0.96 -13.52
C ARG A 124 10.74 -1.50 -13.52
N SER A 125 10.58 -2.75 -13.12
CA SER A 125 9.26 -3.40 -13.07
C SER A 125 8.34 -2.74 -12.04
N GLY A 126 8.86 -2.45 -10.84
CA GLY A 126 8.12 -1.81 -9.76
C GLY A 126 7.73 -0.38 -10.11
N PHE A 127 8.64 0.39 -10.73
CA PHE A 127 8.38 1.75 -11.19
C PHE A 127 7.23 1.79 -12.20
N VAL A 128 7.30 0.98 -13.26
CA VAL A 128 6.31 0.97 -14.33
C VAL A 128 4.96 0.48 -13.82
N ASP A 129 4.92 -0.61 -13.05
CA ASP A 129 3.66 -1.14 -12.53
C ASP A 129 3.04 -0.21 -11.48
N GLY A 130 3.86 0.41 -10.61
CA GLY A 130 3.41 1.33 -9.58
C GLY A 130 2.75 2.58 -10.15
N TRP A 131 3.42 3.27 -11.08
CA TRP A 131 2.83 4.46 -11.72
C TRP A 131 1.62 4.13 -12.58
N ARG A 132 1.61 2.96 -13.22
CA ARG A 132 0.43 2.46 -13.92
C ARG A 132 -0.77 2.27 -12.97
N GLU A 133 -0.54 1.74 -11.78
CA GLU A 133 -1.59 1.59 -10.75
C GLU A 133 -2.06 2.93 -10.18
N LEU A 134 -1.16 3.91 -10.08
CA LEU A 134 -1.47 5.29 -9.70
C LEU A 134 -2.12 6.10 -10.85
N GLY A 135 -2.14 5.56 -12.07
CA GLY A 135 -2.75 6.20 -13.24
C GLY A 135 -1.94 7.33 -13.85
N ALA A 136 -0.63 7.38 -13.60
CA ALA A 136 0.29 8.38 -14.13
C ALA A 136 1.24 7.77 -15.16
N ASP A 137 1.61 8.53 -16.19
CA ASP A 137 2.48 8.09 -17.29
C ASP A 137 3.47 9.14 -17.82
N SER A 138 3.45 10.36 -17.28
CA SER A 138 4.40 11.45 -17.50
C SER A 138 4.80 12.12 -16.18
N LEU A 139 5.92 12.84 -16.15
CA LEU A 139 6.37 13.56 -14.95
C LEU A 139 5.31 14.55 -14.42
N GLU A 140 4.57 15.22 -15.30
CA GLU A 140 3.48 16.12 -14.92
C GLU A 140 2.34 15.34 -14.25
N SER A 141 1.88 14.25 -14.85
CA SER A 141 0.83 13.41 -14.25
C SER A 141 1.27 12.74 -12.94
N MET A 142 2.57 12.46 -12.80
CA MET A 142 3.16 11.93 -11.56
C MET A 142 3.07 12.98 -10.45
N LYS A 143 3.44 14.24 -10.73
CA LYS A 143 3.29 15.36 -9.78
C LYS A 143 1.83 15.53 -9.35
N GLU A 144 0.91 15.50 -10.29
CA GLU A 144 -0.53 15.64 -10.01
C GLU A 144 -1.09 14.48 -9.18
N ALA A 145 -0.47 13.29 -9.25
CA ALA A 145 -0.87 12.12 -8.47
C ALA A 145 -0.40 12.15 -7.00
N LEU A 146 0.61 12.96 -6.66
CA LEU A 146 1.19 13.00 -5.31
C LEU A 146 0.23 13.58 -4.25
N PRO A 147 -0.42 14.74 -4.44
CA PRO A 147 -1.35 15.27 -3.44
C PRO A 147 -2.54 14.32 -3.15
N PRO A 148 -3.22 13.76 -4.17
CA PRO A 148 -4.27 12.75 -3.94
C PRO A 148 -3.75 11.50 -3.21
N LEU A 149 -2.53 11.07 -3.50
CA LEU A 149 -1.92 9.92 -2.81
C LEU A 149 -1.71 10.21 -1.32
N LEU A 150 -1.33 11.43 -0.97
CA LEU A 150 -1.17 11.86 0.43
C LEU A 150 -2.51 11.94 1.16
N GLU A 151 -3.55 12.44 0.52
CA GLU A 151 -4.92 12.43 1.07
C GLU A 151 -5.45 11.00 1.22
N ASP A 152 -5.15 10.11 0.27
CA ASP A 152 -5.47 8.69 0.37
C ASP A 152 -4.76 8.02 1.56
N LEU A 153 -3.51 8.42 1.83
CA LEU A 153 -2.75 7.97 3.00
C LEU A 153 -3.42 8.47 4.28
N ARG A 154 -3.67 9.78 4.40
CA ARG A 154 -4.30 10.38 5.58
C ARG A 154 -5.67 9.79 5.90
N GLY A 155 -6.46 9.50 4.88
CA GLY A 155 -7.80 8.93 5.02
C GLY A 155 -7.85 7.40 5.16
N ASP A 156 -6.71 6.71 5.23
CA ASP A 156 -6.59 5.24 5.18
C ASP A 156 -7.48 4.61 4.09
N ARG A 157 -7.41 5.19 2.88
CA ARG A 157 -8.29 4.81 1.77
C ARG A 157 -7.92 3.42 1.25
N PRO A 158 -8.84 2.68 0.60
CA PRO A 158 -8.52 1.38 0.04
C PRO A 158 -7.34 1.44 -0.94
N VAL A 159 -6.42 0.48 -0.84
CA VAL A 159 -5.27 0.38 -1.75
C VAL A 159 -5.76 0.15 -3.18
N LYS A 160 -5.15 0.85 -4.14
CA LYS A 160 -5.50 0.76 -5.56
C LYS A 160 -4.76 -0.41 -6.24
N GLY A 161 -5.29 -0.86 -7.38
CA GLY A 161 -4.59 -1.77 -8.28
C GLY A 161 -4.42 -3.19 -7.75
N LYS A 162 -3.28 -3.82 -8.08
CA LYS A 162 -3.03 -5.23 -7.76
C LYS A 162 -2.77 -5.43 -6.27
N LEU A 163 -2.21 -4.41 -5.61
CA LEU A 163 -1.89 -4.42 -4.17
C LEU A 163 -3.13 -4.44 -3.27
N ALA A 164 -4.32 -4.12 -3.82
CA ALA A 164 -5.60 -4.18 -3.12
C ALA A 164 -5.92 -5.58 -2.56
N GLY A 165 -5.48 -6.64 -3.25
CA GLY A 165 -5.70 -8.02 -2.83
C GLY A 165 -4.71 -8.55 -1.79
N GLU A 166 -3.62 -7.84 -1.52
CA GLU A 166 -2.44 -8.42 -0.85
C GLU A 166 -2.45 -8.26 0.69
N GLY A 167 -3.60 -7.99 1.32
CA GLY A 167 -3.75 -7.94 2.78
C GLY A 167 -4.90 -7.07 3.26
N LYS A 168 -4.90 -6.72 4.54
CA LYS A 168 -6.07 -6.15 5.24
C LYS A 168 -5.77 -4.72 5.72
N GLY A 169 -6.76 -3.84 5.62
CA GLY A 169 -6.65 -2.42 6.02
C GLY A 169 -6.57 -1.46 4.83
N GLY A 170 -6.59 -0.17 5.10
CA GLY A 170 -6.41 0.87 4.10
C GLY A 170 -4.94 1.16 3.80
N LEU A 171 -4.70 2.19 3.00
CA LEU A 171 -3.37 2.55 2.52
C LEU A 171 -2.40 2.86 3.66
N PHE A 172 -2.83 3.57 4.71
CA PHE A 172 -1.97 3.92 5.83
C PHE A 172 -1.52 2.68 6.58
N ALA A 173 -2.45 1.80 6.96
CA ALA A 173 -2.12 0.58 7.69
C ALA A 173 -1.12 -0.30 6.91
N ARG A 174 -1.29 -0.35 5.58
CA ARG A 174 -0.47 -1.16 4.67
C ARG A 174 0.92 -0.57 4.47
N VAL A 175 1.00 0.75 4.26
CA VAL A 175 2.27 1.49 4.17
C VAL A 175 3.02 1.42 5.50
N TYR A 176 2.32 1.56 6.63
CA TYR A 176 2.92 1.46 7.95
C TYR A 176 3.50 0.07 8.23
N GLU A 177 2.77 -1.01 7.88
CA GLU A 177 3.29 -2.37 8.00
C GLU A 177 4.50 -2.60 7.09
N TRP A 178 4.39 -2.18 5.83
CA TRP A 178 5.45 -2.32 4.83
C TRP A 178 6.71 -1.50 5.19
N CYS A 179 6.52 -0.32 5.78
CA CYS A 179 7.58 0.59 6.17
C CYS A 179 8.59 -0.08 7.12
N TYR A 180 8.17 -0.98 8.01
CA TYR A 180 9.10 -1.72 8.86
C TYR A 180 10.13 -2.53 8.06
N ALA A 181 9.68 -3.21 6.99
CA ALA A 181 10.57 -4.00 6.15
C ALA A 181 11.45 -3.10 5.26
N TYR A 182 10.90 -1.99 4.78
CA TYR A 182 11.58 -0.99 3.96
C TYR A 182 12.65 -0.19 4.71
N ALA A 183 12.37 0.18 5.97
CA ALA A 183 13.25 0.95 6.84
C ALA A 183 14.43 0.14 7.40
N ARG A 184 14.37 -1.19 7.29
CA ARG A 184 15.38 -2.09 7.84
C ARG A 184 16.48 -2.33 6.81
N ASP A 185 17.73 -2.17 7.23
CA ASP A 185 18.89 -2.46 6.39
C ASP A 185 18.91 -3.92 5.91
N GLU A 186 19.42 -4.13 4.70
CA GLU A 186 19.56 -5.47 4.13
C GLU A 186 20.39 -6.39 5.03
N GLY A 187 19.81 -7.55 5.36
CA GLY A 187 20.46 -8.55 6.22
C GLY A 187 20.23 -8.38 7.73
N GLN A 188 19.69 -7.24 8.19
CA GLN A 188 19.35 -7.06 9.60
C GLN A 188 18.02 -7.74 9.94
N LYS A 189 17.88 -8.24 11.17
CA LYS A 189 16.62 -8.87 11.65
C LYS A 189 15.68 -7.88 12.33
N SER A 190 16.21 -6.78 12.84
CA SER A 190 15.50 -5.78 13.65
C SER A 190 15.78 -4.37 13.15
N LEU A 191 14.81 -3.47 13.34
CA LEU A 191 14.96 -2.05 13.00
C LEU A 191 15.70 -1.32 14.13
N SER A 192 16.68 -0.48 13.79
CA SER A 192 17.38 0.34 14.78
C SER A 192 16.39 1.30 15.46
N LEU A 193 16.63 1.65 16.73
CA LEU A 193 15.74 2.57 17.44
C LEU A 193 15.70 3.94 16.76
N GLU A 194 16.85 4.48 16.37
CA GLU A 194 16.96 5.79 15.72
C GLU A 194 16.15 5.86 14.42
N THR A 195 16.28 4.84 13.57
CA THR A 195 15.51 4.75 12.32
C THR A 195 14.02 4.61 12.62
N ALA A 196 13.62 3.76 13.58
CA ALA A 196 12.23 3.61 13.98
C ALA A 196 11.61 4.94 14.45
N LEU A 197 12.31 5.70 15.28
CA LEU A 197 11.86 7.01 15.76
C LEU A 197 11.69 8.01 14.62
N ALA A 198 12.65 8.05 13.68
CA ALA A 198 12.55 8.92 12.51
C ALA A 198 11.32 8.62 11.65
N PHE A 199 11.04 7.34 11.36
CA PHE A 199 9.86 6.95 10.60
C PHE A 199 8.55 7.18 11.37
N TRP A 200 8.52 7.00 12.70
CA TRP A 200 7.34 7.33 13.49
C TRP A 200 7.04 8.83 13.46
N ARG A 201 8.03 9.70 13.62
CA ARG A 201 7.86 11.16 13.47
C ARG A 201 7.34 11.56 12.09
N LEU A 202 7.75 10.83 11.05
CA LEU A 202 7.31 11.09 9.69
C LEU A 202 5.88 10.60 9.41
N LEU A 203 5.51 9.40 9.89
CA LEU A 203 4.22 8.75 9.59
C LEU A 203 3.08 9.20 10.51
N MET A 204 3.35 9.40 11.80
CA MET A 204 2.29 9.64 12.80
C MET A 204 1.42 10.87 12.51
N PRO A 205 1.96 12.02 12.05
CA PRO A 205 1.15 13.19 11.68
C PRO A 205 0.12 12.92 10.57
N TYR A 206 0.30 11.85 9.80
CA TYR A 206 -0.58 11.43 8.71
C TYR A 206 -1.41 10.20 9.07
N SER A 207 -1.33 9.74 10.32
CA SER A 207 -2.19 8.67 10.83
C SER A 207 -3.65 9.17 10.90
N PRO A 208 -4.64 8.33 10.56
CA PRO A 208 -6.06 8.65 10.77
C PRO A 208 -6.41 8.90 12.24
N THR A 209 -5.58 8.40 13.16
CA THR A 209 -5.73 8.55 14.61
C THR A 209 -5.02 9.79 15.16
N TRP A 210 -4.33 10.55 14.30
CA TRP A 210 -3.65 11.76 14.71
C TRP A 210 -4.67 12.88 14.91
N GLY A 211 -4.86 13.28 16.15
CA GLY A 211 -5.84 14.30 16.49
C GLY A 211 -5.88 14.60 17.99
N PRO A 212 -6.47 15.75 18.37
CA PRO A 212 -6.51 16.22 19.75
C PRO A 212 -7.27 15.30 20.71
N GLU A 213 -8.13 14.42 20.19
CA GLU A 213 -8.93 13.47 20.98
C GLU A 213 -8.34 12.05 21.00
N SER A 214 -7.17 11.84 20.39
CA SER A 214 -6.56 10.50 20.26
C SER A 214 -5.05 10.62 20.48
N PHE A 215 -4.22 10.29 19.48
CA PHE A 215 -2.77 10.34 19.62
C PHE A 215 -2.20 11.70 19.25
N THR A 216 -1.51 12.35 20.20
CA THR A 216 -0.93 13.70 20.03
C THR A 216 0.60 13.65 20.01
N GLU A 217 1.23 14.68 19.44
CA GLU A 217 2.68 14.89 19.43
C GLU A 217 3.34 14.71 20.80
N ARG A 218 2.69 15.21 21.86
CA ARG A 218 3.14 15.00 23.24
C ARG A 218 3.34 13.52 23.59
N GLN A 219 2.44 12.65 23.17
CA GLN A 219 2.51 11.23 23.48
C GLN A 219 3.60 10.54 22.64
N LEU A 220 3.82 11.02 21.42
CA LEU A 220 4.95 10.59 20.60
C LEU A 220 6.30 10.96 21.25
N ASP A 221 6.42 12.18 21.78
CA ASP A 221 7.63 12.62 22.48
C ASP A 221 7.86 11.83 23.77
N MET A 222 6.79 11.51 24.51
CA MET A 222 6.87 10.63 25.67
C MET A 222 7.35 9.23 25.28
N TRP A 223 6.82 8.68 24.19
CA TRP A 223 7.24 7.39 23.65
C TRP A 223 8.72 7.39 23.25
N GLU A 224 9.19 8.44 22.59
CA GLU A 224 10.60 8.60 22.23
C GLU A 224 11.51 8.68 23.46
N LYS A 225 11.15 9.49 24.45
CA LYS A 225 11.88 9.61 25.72
C LYS A 225 11.94 8.27 26.45
N PHE A 226 10.84 7.54 26.51
CA PHE A 226 10.78 6.23 27.14
C PHE A 226 11.72 5.22 26.45
N LEU A 227 11.64 5.11 25.11
CA LEU A 227 12.49 4.17 24.37
C LEU A 227 13.98 4.51 24.50
N THR A 228 14.31 5.79 24.52
CA THR A 228 15.71 6.26 24.65
C THR A 228 16.25 6.04 26.06
N THR A 229 15.45 6.30 27.10
CA THR A 229 15.91 6.25 28.49
C THR A 229 15.78 4.87 29.15
N GLN A 230 14.63 4.20 28.98
CA GLN A 230 14.32 2.94 29.68
C GLN A 230 14.74 1.71 28.89
N THR A 231 14.62 1.76 27.56
CA THR A 231 14.96 0.60 26.71
C THR A 231 16.43 0.60 26.28
N GLY A 232 17.17 1.69 26.58
CA GLY A 232 18.61 1.79 26.36
C GLY A 232 19.04 1.63 24.90
N GLY A 233 18.18 2.01 23.94
CA GLY A 233 18.51 1.89 22.51
C GLY A 233 18.26 0.50 21.90
N ARG A 234 17.53 -0.40 22.57
CA ARG A 234 17.22 -1.72 22.01
C ARG A 234 16.44 -1.60 20.70
N ALA A 235 16.81 -2.44 19.73
CA ALA A 235 16.15 -2.50 18.43
C ALA A 235 14.67 -2.89 18.55
N ILE A 236 13.84 -2.31 17.68
CA ILE A 236 12.39 -2.52 17.66
C ILE A 236 12.07 -3.79 16.86
N SER A 237 11.19 -4.61 17.42
CA SER A 237 10.70 -5.83 16.75
C SER A 237 9.53 -5.52 15.82
N ARG A 238 9.33 -6.37 14.79
CA ARG A 238 8.19 -6.22 13.86
C ARG A 238 6.86 -6.21 14.59
N ASP A 239 6.71 -7.03 15.62
CA ASP A 239 5.48 -7.20 16.38
C ASP A 239 5.10 -5.89 17.11
N THR A 240 6.09 -5.29 17.77
CA THR A 240 5.98 -3.97 18.44
C THR A 240 5.60 -2.87 17.45
N TRP A 241 6.24 -2.84 16.28
CA TRP A 241 5.92 -1.86 15.25
C TRP A 241 4.51 -2.06 14.69
N THR A 242 4.25 -3.22 14.10
CA THR A 242 3.11 -3.47 13.19
C THR A 242 1.79 -3.75 13.89
N LEU A 243 1.79 -4.58 14.93
CA LEU A 243 0.55 -5.03 15.58
C LEU A 243 0.16 -4.16 16.76
N GLN A 244 1.10 -3.49 17.40
CA GLN A 244 0.86 -2.98 18.75
C GLN A 244 0.89 -1.47 18.85
N PHE A 245 1.86 -0.79 18.23
CA PHE A 245 1.87 0.67 18.29
C PHE A 245 0.69 1.30 17.54
N LEU A 246 0.33 0.74 16.37
CA LEU A 246 -0.83 1.25 15.61
C LEU A 246 -2.18 0.95 16.28
N GLU A 247 -2.32 -0.20 16.96
CA GLU A 247 -3.51 -0.49 17.77
C GLU A 247 -3.52 0.36 19.06
N PHE A 248 -2.37 0.57 19.69
CA PHE A 248 -2.22 1.42 20.85
C PHE A 248 -2.63 2.87 20.56
N THR A 249 -2.16 3.46 19.44
CA THR A 249 -2.56 4.82 19.04
C THR A 249 -4.06 4.96 18.72
N ARG A 250 -4.78 3.84 18.49
CA ARG A 250 -6.24 3.82 18.30
C ARG A 250 -7.01 3.73 19.62
N GLU A 251 -6.44 3.05 20.62
CA GLU A 251 -7.13 2.71 21.86
C GLU A 251 -6.77 3.63 23.04
N ILE A 252 -5.64 4.33 22.97
CA ILE A 252 -5.14 5.11 24.10
C ILE A 252 -5.85 6.47 24.24
N ASP A 253 -6.32 6.77 25.45
CA ASP A 253 -6.81 8.10 25.80
C ASP A 253 -5.66 9.09 26.01
N PRO A 254 -5.89 10.41 25.85
CA PRO A 254 -4.87 11.47 26.06
C PRO A 254 -4.18 11.43 27.43
N ASP A 255 -4.87 10.91 28.44
CA ASP A 255 -4.41 10.80 29.84
C ASP A 255 -3.79 9.44 30.19
N PHE A 256 -3.70 8.49 29.24
CA PHE A 256 -3.21 7.12 29.47
C PHE A 256 -3.99 6.32 30.55
N LYS A 257 -5.20 6.77 30.94
CA LYS A 257 -5.99 6.20 32.06
C LYS A 257 -6.81 4.97 31.69
N SER A 258 -7.11 4.76 30.40
CA SER A 258 -7.94 3.66 29.91
C SER A 258 -7.16 2.43 29.45
N HIS A 259 -5.84 2.44 29.59
CA HIS A 259 -5.00 1.30 29.21
C HIS A 259 -5.29 0.07 30.08
N ASP A 260 -5.70 -1.03 29.46
CA ASP A 260 -5.93 -2.32 30.12
C ASP A 260 -4.58 -3.01 30.34
N PHE A 261 -3.98 -2.76 31.51
CA PHE A 261 -2.80 -3.48 31.99
C PHE A 261 -3.18 -4.94 32.27
N ASP A 262 -2.90 -5.81 31.31
CA ASP A 262 -2.94 -7.27 31.46
C ASP A 262 -4.30 -7.87 31.90
N GLY A 263 -5.22 -8.02 30.95
CA GLY A 263 -6.12 -9.19 30.93
C GLY A 263 -7.61 -9.00 31.23
N GLU A 264 -8.16 -7.78 31.30
CA GLU A 264 -9.62 -7.62 31.43
C GLU A 264 -10.39 -7.88 30.12
N ARG A 265 -9.74 -7.78 28.95
CA ARG A 265 -10.28 -8.32 27.68
C ARG A 265 -10.63 -9.81 27.74
N ARG A 266 -9.92 -10.59 28.56
CA ARG A 266 -10.18 -12.03 28.77
C ARG A 266 -11.40 -12.28 29.67
N ALA A 267 -11.86 -11.28 30.41
CA ALA A 267 -13.06 -11.34 31.26
C ALA A 267 -14.32 -10.88 30.51
N ARG A 268 -14.21 -9.92 29.58
CA ARG A 268 -15.37 -9.40 28.83
C ARG A 268 -15.96 -10.42 27.83
N CYS A 269 -15.13 -11.19 27.10
CA CYS A 269 -15.64 -12.29 26.25
C CYS A 269 -16.18 -13.49 27.09
N ARG A 270 -15.97 -13.55 28.41
CA ARG A 270 -16.43 -14.69 29.25
C ARG A 270 -17.87 -14.53 29.77
N ASN A 271 -18.36 -13.29 29.87
CA ASN A 271 -19.66 -12.99 30.46
C ASN A 271 -20.78 -12.68 29.45
N THR A 272 -20.51 -12.64 28.15
CA THR A 272 -21.51 -12.46 27.09
C THR A 272 -21.49 -13.65 26.12
N ALA A 273 -21.77 -14.84 26.64
CA ALA A 273 -22.01 -16.02 25.82
C ALA A 273 -23.45 -15.96 25.25
N SER A 274 -23.63 -15.32 24.10
CA SER A 274 -24.83 -15.57 23.27
C SER A 274 -24.68 -15.40 21.76
N THR A 275 -23.52 -14.96 21.23
CA THR A 275 -23.29 -14.94 19.76
C THR A 275 -21.82 -15.18 19.44
N ALA A 276 -21.53 -16.30 18.78
CA ALA A 276 -20.21 -16.90 18.66
C ALA A 276 -19.40 -16.53 17.41
N ASP A 277 -19.52 -15.29 16.89
CA ASP A 277 -18.94 -14.95 15.57
C ASP A 277 -17.97 -13.73 15.53
N SER A 278 -17.46 -13.20 16.65
CA SER A 278 -16.47 -12.10 16.55
C SER A 278 -15.47 -11.89 17.70
N CYS A 279 -15.11 -12.89 18.54
CA CYS A 279 -13.92 -12.75 19.39
C CYS A 279 -12.71 -13.32 18.63
N THR A 280 -12.02 -12.48 17.86
CA THR A 280 -10.61 -12.71 17.48
C THR A 280 -9.80 -12.77 18.79
N PRO A 281 -8.88 -13.73 18.99
CA PRO A 281 -8.03 -13.76 20.17
C PRO A 281 -7.11 -12.53 20.14
N SER A 282 -7.48 -11.46 20.85
CA SER A 282 -6.62 -10.28 20.99
C SER A 282 -5.46 -10.65 21.93
N ALA A 283 -4.24 -10.54 21.40
CA ALA A 283 -3.01 -10.84 22.11
C ALA A 283 -2.82 -9.88 23.30
N ALA A 284 -2.11 -10.35 24.34
CA ALA A 284 -1.68 -9.48 25.43
C ALA A 284 -0.75 -8.37 24.89
N TRP A 285 -0.85 -7.16 25.44
CA TRP A 285 0.12 -6.09 25.17
C TRP A 285 1.51 -6.58 25.58
N PRO A 286 2.56 -6.31 24.80
CA PRO A 286 3.90 -6.63 25.27
C PRO A 286 4.33 -5.72 26.38
N SER A 287 5.22 -6.25 27.21
CA SER A 287 5.73 -5.56 28.39
C SER A 287 6.22 -4.15 28.07
N VAL A 288 6.79 -3.89 26.89
CA VAL A 288 7.26 -2.55 26.50
C VAL A 288 6.15 -1.48 26.47
N ILE A 289 4.92 -1.85 26.12
CA ILE A 289 3.78 -0.91 26.12
C ILE A 289 3.27 -0.72 27.55
N ASP A 290 3.14 -1.79 28.32
CA ASP A 290 2.73 -1.68 29.73
C ASP A 290 3.75 -0.91 30.56
N ASP A 291 5.05 -1.14 30.33
CA ASP A 291 6.16 -0.40 30.93
C ASP A 291 6.11 1.08 30.52
N PHE A 292 5.75 1.37 29.25
CA PHE A 292 5.59 2.75 28.77
C PHE A 292 4.41 3.46 29.44
N VAL A 293 3.24 2.83 29.51
CA VAL A 293 2.05 3.44 30.11
C VAL A 293 2.29 3.68 31.60
N THR A 294 2.92 2.73 32.30
CA THR A 294 3.33 2.91 33.71
C THR A 294 4.27 4.11 33.83
N TRP A 295 5.32 4.16 33.02
CA TRP A 295 6.28 5.28 33.02
C TRP A 295 5.61 6.62 32.68
N ALA A 296 4.69 6.64 31.72
CA ALA A 296 3.96 7.83 31.28
C ALA A 296 3.03 8.36 32.37
N GLN A 297 2.36 7.48 33.13
CA GLN A 297 1.52 7.85 34.26
C GLN A 297 2.34 8.38 35.46
N GLU A 298 3.58 7.93 35.61
CA GLU A 298 4.50 8.41 36.65
C GLU A 298 5.11 9.80 36.34
N GLN A 299 5.06 10.26 35.08
CA GLN A 299 5.54 11.59 34.72
C GLN A 299 4.53 12.67 35.18
N PRO A 300 4.94 13.66 36.00
CA PRO A 300 4.04 14.74 36.40
C PRO A 300 3.62 15.57 35.18
N ALA A 301 2.34 15.93 35.13
CA ALA A 301 1.74 16.69 34.02
C ALA A 301 2.39 18.06 33.74
N GLU A 302 3.25 18.55 34.65
CA GLU A 302 3.86 19.89 34.62
C GLU A 302 5.34 19.93 34.16
N ALA A 303 5.99 18.81 33.83
CA ALA A 303 7.44 18.79 33.59
C ALA A 303 7.88 18.92 32.11
N MET A 304 7.04 19.41 31.19
CA MET A 304 7.40 19.42 29.75
C MET A 304 7.09 20.71 28.96
N ASP A 305 6.75 21.82 29.62
CA ASP A 305 6.75 23.18 29.02
C ASP A 305 8.08 23.93 29.30
N THR A 306 9.20 23.28 29.01
CA THR A 306 10.56 23.84 28.92
C THR A 306 11.38 22.75 28.21
N ASP A 307 11.98 22.92 27.05
CA ASP A 307 12.70 24.05 26.44
C ASP A 307 12.70 23.88 24.91
#